data_AF-A0A2U4AZY7-F1
#
_entry.id   AF-A0A2U4AZY7-F1
#
_cell.length_a   1.000
_cell.length_b   1.000
_cell.length_c   1.000
_cell.angle_alpha   90.00
_cell.angle_beta   90.00
_cell.angle_gamma   90.00
#
_symmetry.space_group_name_H-M   'P 1'
#
loop_
_entity.id
_entity.type
_entity.pdbx_description
1 polymer ?
#
loop_
_entity_poly.entity_id
_entity_poly.type
_entity_poly.pdbx_seq_one_letter_code
_entity_poly.pdbx_strand_id
1 'polypeptide(L)'
;MSAVLQKLKRFKLRALHNQKKFGVAGRNCEEVLRKGCLHLQLPVPGSTLCLYEDGTEVTGDYFWSVPDDSELVLLTAGQTWQGYVSDISRFLSVFQEPHAELIQAARQLLSDERAPLRQKLLADLLGTVSENIAAETRAEDAPWFEGLESRFRNKSGYLRYSCESRIRSYLREQGGDPADRRPSAGQAVEGTGARGALGVTSGASLVVTEAREEYLRVVGAMCQKLQAARYNSSYFDRGAKAGRRLCTPEGWFSCQGPFDVDDCASRHSINPYSNRESRVLFSTWNLDHVTVVS
;
A
#
# COMPACT_ATOMS: atom_id res chain seq x y z
N MET A 1 2.09 -15.14 67.62
CA MET A 1 2.36 -14.19 66.52
C MET A 1 2.11 -14.92 65.22
N SER A 2 0.98 -14.66 64.57
CA SER A 2 0.57 -15.36 63.34
C SER A 2 1.24 -14.65 62.16
N ALA A 3 2.26 -15.28 61.57
CA ALA A 3 2.82 -14.83 60.31
C ALA A 3 1.76 -15.07 59.23
N VAL A 4 1.05 -14.00 58.84
CA VAL A 4 0.25 -13.99 57.62
C VAL A 4 1.19 -14.43 56.50
N LEU A 5 0.94 -15.61 55.94
CA LEU A 5 1.59 -16.08 54.71
C LEU A 5 1.32 -15.02 53.64
N GLN A 6 2.24 -14.07 53.50
CA GLN A 6 2.11 -12.97 52.57
C GLN A 6 2.03 -13.56 51.17
N LYS A 7 0.88 -13.38 50.52
CA LYS A 7 0.62 -13.86 49.17
C LYS A 7 1.78 -13.45 48.27
N LEU A 8 2.42 -14.39 47.59
CA LEU A 8 3.44 -14.09 46.60
C LEU A 8 2.76 -13.94 45.26
N LYS A 9 3.14 -12.91 44.52
CA LYS A 9 2.64 -12.69 43.17
C LYS A 9 3.71 -13.07 42.15
N ARG A 10 3.29 -13.77 41.10
CA ARG A 10 4.19 -14.30 40.06
C ARG A 10 4.06 -13.46 38.80
N PHE A 11 5.18 -13.23 38.14
CA PHE A 11 5.29 -12.49 36.89
C PHE A 11 6.29 -13.15 35.95
N LYS A 12 6.18 -12.84 34.66
CA LYS A 12 7.18 -13.20 33.65
C LYS A 12 7.93 -11.94 33.23
N LEU A 13 9.16 -11.79 33.67
CA LEU A 13 10.01 -10.66 33.32
C LEU A 13 10.76 -10.89 32.01
N ARG A 14 10.90 -9.84 31.20
CA ARG A 14 11.77 -9.80 30.04
C ARG A 14 12.54 -8.47 29.99
N ALA A 15 13.71 -8.48 29.34
CA ALA A 15 14.38 -7.24 28.95
C ALA A 15 13.79 -6.72 27.63
N LEU A 16 13.94 -5.41 27.38
CA LEU A 16 13.41 -4.72 26.20
C LEU A 16 13.75 -5.42 24.86
N HIS A 17 14.99 -5.88 24.70
CA HIS A 17 15.47 -6.50 23.45
C HIS A 17 15.64 -8.02 23.53
N ASN A 18 15.24 -8.66 24.63
CA ASN A 18 15.42 -10.09 24.83
C ASN A 18 14.09 -10.84 24.64
N GLN A 19 14.16 -11.97 23.92
CA GLN A 19 13.05 -12.90 23.74
C GLN A 19 12.91 -13.88 24.92
N LYS A 20 13.95 -14.03 25.74
CA LYS A 20 13.91 -14.90 26.93
C LYS A 20 13.09 -14.24 28.05
N LYS A 21 12.15 -15.02 28.57
CA LYS A 21 11.29 -14.66 29.71
C LYS A 21 11.75 -15.39 30.97
N PHE A 22 11.69 -14.71 32.10
CA PHE A 22 12.11 -15.22 33.40
C PHE A 22 10.95 -15.15 34.37
N GLY A 23 10.60 -16.29 34.97
CA GLY A 23 9.59 -16.31 36.04
C GLY A 23 10.17 -15.67 37.30
N VAL A 24 9.52 -14.64 37.83
CA VAL A 24 9.90 -13.98 39.08
C VAL A 24 8.69 -13.82 39.97
N ALA A 25 8.86 -14.15 41.24
CA ALA A 25 7.85 -13.94 42.26
C ALA A 25 8.34 -12.92 43.30
N GLY A 26 7.44 -12.05 43.75
CA GLY A 26 7.75 -11.05 44.76
C GLY A 26 6.50 -10.57 45.51
N ARG A 27 6.73 -9.86 46.62
CA ARG A 27 5.67 -9.30 47.47
C ARG A 27 5.33 -7.85 47.14
N ASN A 28 6.23 -7.16 46.44
CA ASN A 28 6.07 -5.79 45.99
C ASN A 28 6.85 -5.56 44.69
N CYS A 29 6.60 -4.42 44.03
CA CYS A 29 7.23 -4.06 42.77
C CYS A 29 8.77 -3.96 42.88
N GLU A 30 9.28 -3.42 43.99
CA GLU A 30 10.73 -3.24 44.20
C GLU A 30 11.47 -4.59 44.33
N GLU A 31 10.87 -5.58 44.99
CA GLU A 31 11.43 -6.93 45.11
C GLU A 31 11.50 -7.61 43.74
N VAL A 32 10.43 -7.49 42.93
CA VAL A 32 10.39 -8.01 41.55
C VAL A 32 11.42 -7.32 40.68
N LEU A 33 11.54 -5.99 40.79
CA LEU A 33 12.50 -5.18 40.04
C LEU A 33 13.94 -5.54 40.38
N ARG A 34 14.29 -5.65 41.66
CA ARG A 34 15.64 -6.03 42.11
C ARG A 34 16.02 -7.43 41.64
N LYS A 35 15.11 -8.39 41.76
CA LYS A 35 15.33 -9.77 41.25
C LYS A 35 15.50 -9.78 39.74
N GLY A 36 14.70 -9.00 39.02
CA GLY A 36 14.82 -8.82 37.57
C GLY A 36 16.16 -8.21 37.15
N CYS A 37 16.56 -7.11 37.78
CA CYS A 37 17.82 -6.42 37.52
C CYS A 37 19.03 -7.33 37.77
N LEU A 38 19.03 -8.07 38.89
CA LEU A 38 20.10 -9.01 39.22
C LEU A 38 20.22 -10.12 38.16
N HIS A 39 19.09 -10.68 37.72
CA HIS A 39 19.08 -11.77 36.76
C HIS A 39 19.44 -11.29 35.34
N LEU A 40 19.05 -10.08 34.97
CA LEU A 40 19.32 -9.50 33.65
C LEU A 40 20.64 -8.70 33.59
N GLN A 41 21.36 -8.60 34.72
CA GLN A 41 22.59 -7.81 34.88
C GLN A 41 22.39 -6.33 34.51
N LEU A 42 21.28 -5.75 34.94
CA LEU A 42 20.89 -4.36 34.67
C LEU A 42 21.01 -3.49 35.94
N PRO A 43 21.27 -2.19 35.81
CA PRO A 43 21.36 -1.29 36.96
C PRO A 43 19.99 -1.13 37.63
N VAL A 44 19.94 -1.20 38.96
CA VAL A 44 18.70 -0.92 39.72
C VAL A 44 18.32 0.58 39.68
N PRO A 45 19.26 1.54 39.85
CA PRO A 45 18.91 2.96 39.84
C PRO A 45 18.38 3.41 38.48
N GLY A 46 17.20 4.04 38.48
CA GLY A 46 16.56 4.54 37.27
C GLY A 46 15.90 3.45 36.41
N SER A 47 15.85 2.20 36.88
CA SER A 47 15.09 1.15 36.21
C SER A 47 13.63 1.16 36.65
N THR A 48 12.74 0.81 35.73
CA THR A 48 11.28 0.73 35.95
C THR A 48 10.72 -0.58 35.39
N LEU A 49 9.51 -0.93 35.84
CA LEU A 49 8.76 -2.07 35.35
C LEU A 49 7.49 -1.58 34.68
N CYS A 50 7.16 -2.11 33.52
CA CYS A 50 5.89 -1.86 32.86
C CYS A 50 5.26 -3.16 32.34
N LEU A 51 3.95 -3.16 32.15
CA LEU A 51 3.25 -4.24 31.49
C LEU A 51 3.70 -4.36 30.03
N TYR A 52 3.84 -5.60 29.55
CA TYR A 52 4.23 -5.85 28.17
C TYR A 52 3.13 -5.48 27.16
N GLU A 53 1.86 -5.62 27.55
CA GLU A 53 0.69 -5.42 26.66
C GLU A 53 0.52 -3.96 26.22
N ASP A 54 0.55 -3.02 27.17
CA ASP A 54 0.19 -1.62 26.96
C ASP A 54 1.29 -0.62 27.37
N GLY A 55 2.33 -1.06 28.08
CA GLY A 55 3.37 -0.19 28.60
C GLY A 55 3.02 0.54 29.89
N THR A 56 1.91 0.19 30.56
CA THR A 56 1.54 0.78 31.86
C THR A 56 2.61 0.49 32.91
N GLU A 57 3.15 1.54 33.54
CA GLU A 57 4.14 1.41 34.60
C GLU A 57 3.55 0.73 35.85
N VAL A 58 4.27 -0.25 36.39
CA VAL A 58 3.86 -1.01 37.56
C VAL A 58 4.43 -0.35 38.81
N THR A 59 3.64 0.56 39.40
CA THR A 59 3.89 1.16 40.70
C THR A 59 3.46 0.24 41.85
N GLY A 60 3.82 0.57 43.10
CA GLY A 60 3.49 -0.26 44.26
C GLY A 60 1.99 -0.39 44.51
N ASP A 61 1.26 0.67 44.19
CA ASP A 61 -0.19 0.84 44.25
C ASP A 61 -0.92 0.04 43.15
N TYR A 62 -0.34 -0.05 41.95
CA TYR A 62 -0.88 -0.87 40.86
C TYR A 62 -0.44 -2.35 40.91
N PHE A 63 0.60 -2.68 41.68
CA PHE A 63 1.18 -4.03 41.72
C PHE A 63 0.16 -5.14 42.00
N TRP A 64 -0.81 -4.90 42.89
CA TRP A 64 -1.78 -5.90 43.30
C TRP A 64 -2.96 -6.07 42.33
N SER A 65 -3.28 -5.07 41.51
CA SER A 65 -4.34 -5.15 40.50
C SER A 65 -3.94 -5.90 39.23
N VAL A 66 -2.63 -6.03 38.95
CA VAL A 66 -2.15 -6.80 37.79
C VAL A 66 -2.58 -8.29 37.90
N PRO A 67 -2.87 -9.03 36.83
CA PRO A 67 -3.12 -10.47 36.96
C PRO A 67 -1.87 -11.27 37.40
N ASP A 68 -2.07 -12.48 37.93
CA ASP A 68 -0.96 -13.41 38.18
C ASP A 68 -0.39 -13.91 36.83
N ASP A 69 0.92 -14.13 36.77
CA ASP A 69 1.68 -14.59 35.61
C ASP A 69 1.68 -13.62 34.40
N SER A 70 1.31 -12.35 34.63
CA SER A 70 1.43 -11.25 33.66
C SER A 70 2.88 -11.03 33.21
N GLU A 71 3.03 -10.59 31.96
CA GLU A 71 4.33 -10.29 31.35
C GLU A 71 4.75 -8.85 31.63
N LEU A 72 5.95 -8.69 32.18
CA LEU A 72 6.55 -7.42 32.55
C LEU A 72 7.83 -7.16 31.76
N VAL A 73 8.02 -5.93 31.30
CA VAL A 73 9.25 -5.47 30.68
C VAL A 73 10.03 -4.64 31.69
N LEU A 74 11.32 -4.93 31.82
CA LEU A 74 12.26 -4.14 32.62
C LEU A 74 12.96 -3.13 31.71
N LEU A 75 12.85 -1.85 32.07
CA LEU A 75 13.40 -0.72 31.35
C LEU A 75 14.48 -0.05 32.19
N THR A 76 15.62 0.28 31.61
CA THR A 76 16.65 1.11 32.26
C THR A 76 16.41 2.60 31.98
N ALA A 77 17.14 3.47 32.66
CA ALA A 77 17.02 4.92 32.50
C ALA A 77 17.07 5.35 31.01
N GLY A 78 16.05 6.11 30.59
CA GLY A 78 15.90 6.62 29.22
C GLY A 78 15.23 5.67 28.23
N GLN A 79 14.91 4.43 28.63
CA GLN A 79 14.16 3.50 27.79
C GLN A 79 12.65 3.68 27.97
N THR A 80 11.90 3.43 26.91
CA THR A 80 10.43 3.50 26.91
C THR A 80 9.83 2.27 26.26
N TRP A 81 8.66 1.86 26.74
CA TRP A 81 7.87 0.78 26.16
C TRP A 81 6.41 1.24 26.04
N GLN A 82 5.84 1.11 24.84
CA GLN A 82 4.46 1.52 24.53
C GLN A 82 3.58 0.31 24.20
N GLY A 83 3.85 -0.82 24.84
CA GLY A 83 3.12 -2.05 24.56
C GLY A 83 3.43 -2.64 23.19
N TYR A 84 2.49 -3.41 22.65
CA TYR A 84 2.60 -4.03 21.33
C TYR A 84 2.91 -3.05 20.19
N VAL A 85 2.58 -1.76 20.35
CA VAL A 85 2.93 -0.71 19.37
C VAL A 85 4.45 -0.66 19.14
N SER A 86 5.25 -0.80 20.19
CA SER A 86 6.71 -0.80 20.08
C SER A 86 7.24 -2.00 19.28
N ASP A 87 6.62 -3.17 19.40
CA ASP A 87 6.97 -4.34 18.58
C ASP A 87 6.58 -4.14 17.10
N ILE A 88 5.42 -3.54 16.83
CA ILE A 88 4.98 -3.21 15.46
C ILE A 88 5.91 -2.17 14.84
N SER A 89 6.23 -1.08 15.54
CA SER A 89 7.15 -0.05 15.06
C SER A 89 8.53 -0.63 14.78
N ARG A 90 9.05 -1.50 15.66
CA ARG A 90 10.31 -2.20 15.41
C ARG A 90 10.21 -3.08 14.18
N PHE A 91 9.15 -3.88 14.05
CA PHE A 91 8.94 -4.72 12.88
C PHE A 91 8.95 -3.89 11.58
N LEU A 92 8.16 -2.81 11.52
CA LEU A 92 8.09 -1.92 10.37
C LEU A 92 9.44 -1.26 10.03
N SER A 93 10.26 -0.92 11.04
CA SER A 93 11.58 -0.33 10.80
C SER A 93 12.54 -1.25 10.04
N VAL A 94 12.41 -2.56 10.20
CA VAL A 94 13.26 -3.55 9.49
C VAL A 94 12.95 -3.58 7.98
N PHE A 95 11.75 -3.16 7.58
CA PHE A 95 11.33 -3.16 6.17
C PHE A 95 11.63 -1.85 5.43
N GLN A 96 12.15 -0.83 6.11
CA GLN A 96 12.55 0.41 5.45
C GLN A 96 13.75 0.19 4.51
N GLU A 97 14.61 -0.78 4.81
CA GLU A 97 15.73 -1.22 3.97
C GLU A 97 15.58 -2.73 3.75
N PRO A 98 15.11 -3.20 2.58
CA PRO A 98 14.90 -4.62 2.34
C PRO A 98 16.21 -5.41 2.45
N HIS A 99 16.39 -6.12 3.56
CA HIS A 99 17.50 -7.06 3.72
C HIS A 99 17.16 -8.38 3.00
N ALA A 100 18.01 -8.81 2.07
CA ALA A 100 17.84 -10.06 1.34
C ALA A 100 17.63 -11.29 2.25
N GLU A 101 18.27 -11.29 3.42
CA GLU A 101 18.10 -12.32 4.44
C GLU A 101 16.67 -12.39 4.99
N LEU A 102 16.01 -11.25 5.16
CA LEU A 102 14.63 -11.21 5.64
C LEU A 102 13.68 -11.79 4.60
N ILE A 103 13.84 -11.43 3.33
CA ILE A 103 13.05 -11.99 2.22
C ILE A 103 13.22 -13.51 2.20
N GLN A 104 14.44 -14.01 2.36
CA GLN A 104 14.71 -15.43 2.40
C GLN A 104 14.06 -16.12 3.61
N ALA A 105 14.15 -15.52 4.79
CA ALA A 105 13.50 -16.03 6.00
C ALA A 105 11.97 -16.07 5.85
N ALA A 106 11.37 -15.02 5.29
CA ALA A 106 9.92 -14.96 5.04
C ALA A 106 9.47 -16.02 4.00
N ARG A 107 10.27 -16.28 2.96
CA ARG A 107 10.00 -17.37 1.99
C ARG A 107 10.06 -18.75 2.65
N GLN A 108 11.03 -18.99 3.52
CA GLN A 108 11.13 -20.24 4.29
C GLN A 108 9.91 -20.42 5.19
N LEU A 109 9.55 -19.38 5.96
CA LEU A 109 8.37 -19.40 6.82
C LEU A 109 7.09 -19.68 6.02
N LEU A 110 6.91 -19.05 4.85
CA LEU A 110 5.73 -19.29 4.02
C LEU A 110 5.66 -20.73 3.50
N SER A 111 6.81 -21.34 3.19
CA SER A 111 6.87 -22.71 2.65
C SER A 111 6.40 -23.75 3.67
N ASP A 112 6.68 -23.54 4.95
CA ASP A 112 6.32 -24.44 6.04
C ASP A 112 4.95 -24.13 6.67
N GLU A 113 4.42 -22.91 6.47
CA GLU A 113 3.19 -22.44 7.09
C GLU A 113 1.95 -23.13 6.52
N ARG A 114 1.01 -23.50 7.41
CA ARG A 114 -0.23 -24.21 7.04
C ARG A 114 -1.50 -23.42 7.37
N ALA A 115 -1.42 -22.44 8.27
CA ALA A 115 -2.58 -21.64 8.63
C ALA A 115 -2.90 -20.63 7.51
N PRO A 116 -4.12 -20.63 6.94
CA PRO A 116 -4.45 -19.78 5.77
C PRO A 116 -4.22 -18.28 6.00
N LEU A 117 -4.59 -17.78 7.19
CA LEU A 117 -4.38 -16.37 7.54
C LEU A 117 -2.89 -16.01 7.58
N ARG A 118 -2.05 -16.89 8.14
CA ARG A 118 -0.61 -16.67 8.26
C ARG A 118 0.08 -16.75 6.90
N GLN A 119 -0.34 -17.68 6.05
CA GLN A 119 0.10 -17.74 4.65
C GLN A 119 -0.22 -16.44 3.90
N LYS A 120 -1.45 -15.93 4.04
CA LYS A 120 -1.85 -14.66 3.42
C LYS A 120 -0.97 -13.50 3.90
N LEU A 121 -0.79 -13.33 5.20
CA LEU A 121 0.05 -12.26 5.76
C LEU A 121 1.51 -12.35 5.28
N LEU A 122 2.08 -13.57 5.23
CA LEU A 122 3.44 -13.77 4.73
C LEU A 122 3.55 -13.53 3.23
N ALA A 123 2.55 -13.91 2.44
CA ALA A 123 2.51 -13.66 1.00
C ALA A 123 2.37 -12.16 0.70
N ASP A 124 1.47 -11.45 1.40
CA ASP A 124 1.27 -10.01 1.29
C ASP A 124 2.55 -9.25 1.68
N LEU A 125 3.21 -9.68 2.76
CA LEU A 125 4.50 -9.15 3.18
C LEU A 125 5.56 -9.36 2.09
N LEU A 126 5.72 -10.60 1.61
CA LEU A 126 6.69 -10.93 0.55
C LEU A 126 6.46 -10.14 -0.73
N GLY A 127 5.20 -9.92 -1.11
CA GLY A 127 4.82 -9.08 -2.25
C GLY A 127 5.26 -7.62 -2.06
N THR A 128 5.20 -7.11 -0.82
CA THR A 128 5.61 -5.75 -0.47
C THR A 128 7.13 -5.58 -0.36
N VAL A 129 7.86 -6.63 0.03
CA VAL A 129 9.32 -6.52 0.25
C VAL A 129 10.17 -6.99 -0.92
N SER A 130 9.60 -7.80 -1.81
CA SER A 130 10.29 -8.30 -3.02
C SER A 130 10.19 -7.31 -4.18
N GLU A 131 10.19 -6.01 -3.88
CA GLU A 131 10.02 -4.95 -4.86
C GLU A 131 11.35 -4.56 -5.52
N ASN A 132 11.29 -4.16 -6.80
CA ASN A 132 12.43 -3.62 -7.53
C ASN A 132 12.07 -2.25 -8.13
N ILE A 133 11.64 -1.33 -7.27
CA ILE A 133 11.18 0.01 -7.68
C ILE A 133 12.29 0.74 -8.44
N ALA A 134 13.55 0.66 -7.99
CA ALA A 134 14.66 1.41 -8.57
C ALA A 134 14.94 1.05 -10.04
N ALA A 135 14.72 -0.22 -10.43
CA ALA A 135 14.86 -0.64 -11.83
C ALA A 135 13.85 0.08 -12.73
N GLU A 136 14.30 0.56 -13.89
CA GLU A 136 13.50 1.29 -14.86
C GLU A 136 13.42 0.54 -16.19
N THR A 137 14.46 -0.21 -16.56
CA THR A 137 14.53 -0.87 -17.86
C THR A 137 14.16 -2.35 -17.82
N ARG A 138 13.76 -2.90 -18.97
CA ARG A 138 13.45 -4.33 -19.13
C ARG A 138 14.66 -5.24 -18.91
N ALA A 139 15.88 -4.71 -19.07
CA ALA A 139 17.10 -5.45 -18.78
C ALA A 139 17.35 -5.57 -17.27
N GLU A 140 17.02 -4.53 -16.51
CA GLU A 140 17.17 -4.49 -15.05
C GLU A 140 16.09 -5.30 -14.32
N ASP A 141 14.88 -5.39 -14.88
CA ASP A 141 13.74 -6.04 -14.23
C ASP A 141 12.81 -6.71 -15.26
N ALA A 142 13.30 -7.78 -15.89
CA ALA A 142 12.52 -8.55 -16.87
C ALA A 142 11.17 -9.09 -16.33
N PRO A 143 11.07 -9.61 -15.08
CA PRO A 143 9.81 -10.10 -14.53
C PRO A 143 8.70 -9.05 -14.53
N TRP A 144 9.04 -7.78 -14.25
CA TRP A 144 8.07 -6.70 -14.33
C TRP A 144 7.43 -6.60 -15.71
N PHE A 145 8.14 -6.87 -16.82
CA PHE A 145 7.62 -6.73 -18.20
C PHE A 145 6.92 -7.99 -18.75
N GLU A 146 6.75 -9.03 -17.95
CA GLU A 146 6.05 -10.24 -18.38
C GLU A 146 4.61 -9.93 -18.82
N GLY A 147 4.20 -10.48 -19.96
CA GLY A 147 2.90 -10.22 -20.59
C GLY A 147 2.83 -8.92 -21.41
N LEU A 148 3.87 -8.08 -21.44
CA LEU A 148 3.90 -6.88 -22.27
C LEU A 148 4.60 -7.11 -23.61
N GLU A 149 4.09 -6.43 -24.63
CA GLU A 149 4.71 -6.34 -25.95
C GLU A 149 6.20 -5.94 -25.88
N SER A 150 7.00 -6.44 -26.81
CA SER A 150 8.45 -6.21 -26.88
C SER A 150 8.84 -4.74 -27.09
N ARG A 151 7.92 -3.92 -27.60
CA ARG A 151 8.12 -2.47 -27.79
C ARG A 151 8.33 -1.72 -26.47
N PHE A 152 7.82 -2.23 -25.35
CA PHE A 152 7.99 -1.61 -24.05
C PHE A 152 9.35 -1.99 -23.47
N ARG A 153 10.25 -0.99 -23.39
CA ARG A 153 11.64 -1.14 -22.92
C ARG A 153 11.89 -0.57 -21.52
N ASN A 154 11.03 0.33 -21.06
CA ASN A 154 11.11 0.95 -19.74
C ASN A 154 9.73 1.07 -19.09
N LYS A 155 9.72 1.10 -17.76
CA LYS A 155 8.49 1.08 -16.94
C LYS A 155 7.67 2.34 -17.15
N SER A 156 8.32 3.51 -17.14
CA SER A 156 7.69 4.81 -17.34
C SER A 156 7.05 4.93 -18.71
N GLY A 157 7.66 4.38 -19.75
CA GLY A 157 7.11 4.36 -21.11
C GLY A 157 5.83 3.53 -21.21
N TYR A 158 5.77 2.38 -20.55
CA TYR A 158 4.52 1.61 -20.47
C TYR A 158 3.45 2.37 -19.67
N LEU A 159 3.80 2.97 -18.53
CA LEU A 159 2.83 3.68 -17.70
C LEU A 159 2.31 4.96 -18.37
N ARG A 160 3.16 5.67 -19.13
CA ARG A 160 2.72 6.73 -20.05
C ARG A 160 1.70 6.20 -21.06
N TYR A 161 2.01 5.11 -21.75
CA TYR A 161 1.09 4.49 -22.70
C TYR A 161 -0.24 4.07 -22.05
N SER A 162 -0.18 3.51 -20.84
CA SER A 162 -1.36 3.12 -20.05
C SER A 162 -2.24 4.33 -19.75
N CYS A 163 -1.63 5.44 -19.30
CA CYS A 163 -2.33 6.70 -19.06
C CYS A 163 -3.01 7.24 -20.34
N GLU A 164 -2.27 7.31 -21.45
CA GLU A 164 -2.82 7.75 -22.73
C GLU A 164 -3.99 6.89 -23.17
N SER A 165 -3.91 5.58 -22.97
CA SER A 165 -4.95 4.64 -23.36
C SER A 165 -6.26 4.87 -22.59
N ARG A 166 -6.17 5.20 -21.30
CA ARG A 166 -7.34 5.57 -20.47
C ARG A 166 -7.98 6.86 -20.95
N ILE A 167 -7.19 7.90 -21.15
CA ILE A 167 -7.68 9.22 -21.59
C ILE A 167 -8.27 9.14 -23.01
N ARG A 168 -7.68 8.34 -23.90
CA ARG A 168 -8.26 8.05 -25.23
C ARG A 168 -9.59 7.31 -25.11
N SER A 169 -9.78 6.44 -24.12
CA SER A 169 -11.05 5.75 -23.91
C SER A 169 -12.17 6.73 -23.61
N TYR A 170 -11.93 7.67 -22.69
CA TYR A 170 -12.90 8.71 -22.36
C TYR A 170 -13.28 9.57 -23.57
N LEU A 171 -12.31 9.89 -24.45
CA LEU A 171 -12.60 10.61 -25.68
C LEU A 171 -13.44 9.78 -26.69
N ARG A 172 -13.18 8.47 -26.79
CA ARG A 172 -13.95 7.57 -27.67
C ARG A 172 -15.40 7.41 -27.20
N GLU A 173 -15.63 7.36 -25.89
CA GLU A 173 -16.99 7.33 -25.32
C GLU A 173 -17.81 8.57 -25.74
N GLN A 174 -17.14 9.72 -25.91
CA GLN A 174 -17.74 10.96 -26.43
C GLN A 174 -17.81 11.02 -27.97
N GLY A 175 -17.52 9.93 -28.69
CA GLY A 175 -17.56 9.89 -30.15
C GLY A 175 -16.36 10.53 -30.85
N GLY A 176 -15.27 10.81 -30.14
CA GLY A 176 -14.02 11.26 -30.74
C GLY A 176 -13.21 10.08 -31.26
N ASP A 177 -13.45 9.67 -32.50
CA ASP A 177 -12.60 8.66 -33.15
C ASP A 177 -11.48 9.34 -33.97
N PRO A 178 -10.19 9.08 -33.68
CA PRO A 178 -9.08 9.51 -34.53
C PRO A 178 -9.09 8.88 -35.93
N ALA A 179 -9.78 7.74 -36.11
CA ALA A 179 -9.78 6.97 -37.35
C ALA A 179 -10.82 7.43 -38.39
N ASP A 180 -11.80 8.27 -37.99
CA ASP A 180 -12.93 8.65 -38.85
C ASP A 180 -12.61 9.80 -39.85
N ARG A 181 -11.32 10.03 -40.13
CA ARG A 181 -10.84 11.01 -41.13
C ARG A 181 -10.33 10.36 -42.43
N ARG A 182 -10.98 9.29 -42.90
CA ARG A 182 -10.90 8.94 -44.32
C ARG A 182 -12.16 9.46 -45.01
N PRO A 183 -12.04 10.30 -46.06
CA PRO A 183 -13.21 10.62 -46.86
C PRO A 183 -13.66 9.33 -47.56
N SER A 184 -14.81 8.81 -47.16
CA SER A 184 -15.45 7.70 -47.85
C SER A 184 -15.81 8.14 -49.26
N ALA A 185 -14.98 7.79 -50.24
CA ALA A 185 -15.41 7.70 -51.62
C ALA A 185 -16.58 6.70 -51.66
N GLY A 186 -17.72 7.17 -52.16
CA GLY A 186 -18.99 6.46 -52.06
C GLY A 186 -18.95 5.06 -52.65
N GLN A 187 -19.46 4.10 -51.90
CA GLN A 187 -20.01 2.86 -52.46
C GLN A 187 -21.29 2.51 -51.70
N ALA A 188 -22.40 2.55 -52.43
CA ALA A 188 -23.66 1.96 -52.03
C ALA A 188 -23.53 0.44 -52.06
N VAL A 189 -23.92 -0.24 -50.98
CA VAL A 189 -24.24 -1.67 -51.01
C VAL A 189 -25.41 -1.93 -50.06
N GLU A 190 -26.53 -2.35 -50.64
CA GLU A 190 -27.65 -3.01 -49.96
C GLU A 190 -27.22 -4.39 -49.41
N GLY A 191 -27.75 -4.80 -48.25
CA GLY A 191 -27.56 -6.18 -47.80
C GLY A 191 -27.94 -6.43 -46.36
N THR A 192 -29.12 -7.02 -46.18
CA THR A 192 -29.71 -7.58 -44.96
C THR A 192 -28.80 -8.51 -44.15
N GLY A 193 -28.87 -8.44 -42.82
CA GLY A 193 -28.32 -9.49 -41.94
C GLY A 193 -28.25 -9.08 -40.48
N ALA A 194 -29.32 -9.36 -39.72
CA ALA A 194 -29.36 -9.19 -38.28
C ALA A 194 -28.39 -10.18 -37.58
N ARG A 195 -27.46 -9.66 -36.79
CA ARG A 195 -26.84 -10.37 -35.65
C ARG A 195 -26.39 -9.33 -34.61
N GLY A 196 -26.93 -9.47 -33.41
CA GLY A 196 -26.76 -8.53 -32.31
C GLY A 196 -25.29 -8.36 -31.91
N ALA A 197 -24.79 -7.15 -32.09
CA ALA A 197 -23.71 -6.60 -31.30
C ALA A 197 -24.37 -5.57 -30.36
N LEU A 198 -24.16 -5.73 -29.05
CA LEU A 198 -24.43 -4.68 -28.07
C LEU A 198 -23.55 -3.48 -28.44
N GLY A 199 -24.11 -2.57 -29.23
CA GLY A 199 -23.44 -1.37 -29.70
C GLY A 199 -23.21 -0.42 -28.54
N VAL A 200 -21.96 -0.06 -28.31
CA VAL A 200 -21.62 1.12 -27.52
C VAL A 200 -22.20 2.32 -28.25
N THR A 201 -23.28 2.90 -27.73
CA THR A 201 -23.90 4.09 -28.32
C THR A 201 -22.97 5.27 -28.09
N SER A 202 -22.23 5.67 -29.13
CA SER A 202 -21.42 6.89 -29.14
C SER A 202 -22.28 8.10 -28.82
N GLY A 203 -21.80 9.04 -28.00
CA GLY A 203 -22.53 10.27 -27.70
C GLY A 203 -23.04 11.01 -28.95
N ALA A 204 -22.31 10.90 -30.06
CA ALA A 204 -22.68 11.48 -31.36
C ALA A 204 -23.98 10.91 -31.97
N SER A 205 -24.40 9.68 -31.62
CA SER A 205 -25.65 9.09 -32.11
C SER A 205 -26.90 9.59 -31.39
N LEU A 206 -26.72 10.23 -30.23
CA LEU A 206 -27.81 10.81 -29.42
C LEU A 206 -28.05 12.30 -29.73
N VAL A 207 -27.14 12.94 -30.48
CA VAL A 207 -27.26 14.35 -30.84
C VAL A 207 -28.28 14.51 -31.98
N VAL A 208 -29.27 15.37 -31.77
CA VAL A 208 -30.24 15.79 -32.81
C VAL A 208 -29.47 16.26 -34.04
N THR A 209 -29.91 15.86 -35.23
CA THR A 209 -29.19 16.03 -36.50
C THR A 209 -28.68 17.45 -36.76
N GLU A 210 -29.41 18.46 -36.28
CA GLU A 210 -29.09 19.89 -36.40
C GLU A 210 -27.86 20.32 -35.57
N ALA A 211 -27.58 19.65 -34.44
CA ALA A 211 -26.44 19.98 -33.57
C ALA A 211 -25.23 19.04 -33.76
N ARG A 212 -25.34 18.04 -34.66
CA ARG A 212 -24.33 17.00 -34.86
C ARG A 212 -23.01 17.55 -35.42
N GLU A 213 -23.08 18.46 -36.39
CA GLU A 213 -21.87 19.07 -36.99
C GLU A 213 -21.09 19.88 -35.96
N GLU A 214 -21.82 20.68 -35.16
CA GLU A 214 -21.24 21.49 -34.09
C GLU A 214 -20.63 20.62 -32.99
N TYR A 215 -21.31 19.54 -32.60
CA TYR A 215 -20.80 18.55 -31.66
C TYR A 215 -19.47 17.93 -32.15
N LEU A 216 -19.43 17.47 -33.40
CA LEU A 216 -18.21 16.88 -33.99
C LEU A 216 -17.08 17.90 -34.09
N ARG A 217 -17.40 19.17 -34.37
CA ARG A 217 -16.42 20.27 -34.36
C ARG A 217 -15.79 20.44 -32.99
N VAL A 218 -16.60 20.46 -31.94
CA VAL A 218 -16.14 20.59 -30.54
C VAL A 218 -15.30 19.38 -30.12
N VAL A 219 -15.78 18.16 -30.35
CA VAL A 219 -15.04 16.92 -30.06
C VAL A 219 -13.71 16.89 -30.84
N GLY A 220 -13.71 17.35 -32.09
CA GLY A 220 -12.51 17.48 -32.91
C GLY A 220 -11.48 18.43 -32.29
N ALA A 221 -11.92 19.59 -31.78
CA ALA A 221 -11.05 20.54 -31.08
C ALA A 221 -10.51 19.97 -29.76
N MET A 222 -11.34 19.25 -28.99
CA MET A 222 -10.91 18.52 -27.79
C MET A 222 -9.83 17.48 -28.11
N CYS A 223 -10.01 16.72 -29.20
CA CYS A 223 -9.04 15.74 -29.68
C CYS A 223 -7.69 16.40 -30.01
N GLN A 224 -7.69 17.52 -30.74
CA GLN A 224 -6.47 18.27 -31.07
C GLN A 224 -5.76 18.78 -29.80
N LYS A 225 -6.51 19.31 -28.83
CA LYS A 225 -5.96 19.78 -27.55
C LYS A 225 -5.33 18.63 -26.76
N LEU A 226 -5.99 17.47 -26.70
CA LEU A 226 -5.45 16.27 -26.06
C LEU A 226 -4.20 15.75 -26.78
N GLN A 227 -4.18 15.73 -28.12
CA GLN A 227 -3.00 15.35 -28.90
C GLN A 227 -1.81 16.27 -28.61
N ALA A 228 -2.04 17.59 -28.58
CA ALA A 228 -1.01 18.57 -28.23
C ALA A 228 -0.47 18.36 -26.80
N ALA A 229 -1.33 17.95 -25.87
CA ALA A 229 -0.97 17.60 -24.50
C ALA A 229 -0.46 16.15 -24.33
N ARG A 230 -0.27 15.40 -25.43
CA ARG A 230 0.10 13.96 -25.42
C ARG A 230 -0.81 13.12 -24.54
N TYR A 231 -2.11 13.39 -24.59
CA TYR A 231 -3.15 12.75 -23.79
C TYR A 231 -2.78 12.68 -22.31
N ASN A 232 -2.14 13.74 -21.78
CA ASN A 232 -1.63 13.86 -20.40
C ASN A 232 -0.85 12.65 -19.89
N SER A 233 -0.11 11.98 -20.78
CA SER A 233 0.63 10.74 -20.46
C SER A 233 1.57 10.86 -19.25
N SER A 234 2.04 12.09 -18.99
CA SER A 234 2.91 12.41 -17.86
C SER A 234 2.30 12.10 -16.49
N TYR A 235 0.97 12.01 -16.37
CA TYR A 235 0.31 11.74 -15.08
C TYR A 235 0.82 10.46 -14.41
N PHE A 236 1.15 9.43 -15.20
CA PHE A 236 1.66 8.17 -14.66
C PHE A 236 3.18 8.01 -14.76
N ASP A 237 3.90 9.04 -15.22
CA ASP A 237 5.36 9.00 -15.39
C ASP A 237 6.08 9.60 -14.17
N ARG A 238 6.73 8.76 -13.38
CA ARG A 238 7.52 9.19 -12.21
C ARG A 238 8.67 10.14 -12.56
N GLY A 239 9.21 10.06 -13.78
CA GLY A 239 10.27 10.93 -14.29
C GLY A 239 9.79 12.28 -14.84
N ALA A 240 8.46 12.51 -14.90
CA ALA A 240 7.94 13.80 -15.34
C ALA A 240 8.15 14.90 -14.28
N LYS A 241 8.03 16.17 -14.72
CA LYS A 241 8.16 17.32 -13.81
C LYS A 241 7.11 17.28 -12.71
N ALA A 242 7.48 17.75 -11.51
CA ALA A 242 6.53 17.96 -10.41
C ALA A 242 5.35 18.83 -10.91
N GLY A 243 4.11 18.42 -10.59
CA GLY A 243 2.87 19.04 -11.10
C GLY A 243 2.38 18.49 -12.44
N ARG A 244 3.16 17.65 -13.15
CA ARG A 244 2.73 16.93 -14.36
C ARG A 244 2.54 15.43 -14.13
N ARG A 245 2.96 14.91 -12.98
CA ARG A 245 2.80 13.53 -12.52
C ARG A 245 1.93 13.48 -11.27
N LEU A 246 1.19 12.39 -11.11
CA LEU A 246 0.31 12.12 -9.97
C LEU A 246 0.97 11.27 -8.88
N CYS A 247 2.20 10.82 -9.11
CA CYS A 247 2.97 10.02 -8.16
C CYS A 247 4.16 10.78 -7.54
N THR A 248 4.85 10.17 -6.58
CA THR A 248 6.18 10.60 -6.07
C THR A 248 7.30 10.23 -7.07
N PRO A 249 8.53 10.78 -6.94
CA PRO A 249 9.60 10.50 -7.90
C PRO A 249 9.95 9.01 -8.00
N GLU A 250 9.65 8.26 -6.95
CA GLU A 250 9.85 6.82 -6.82
C GLU A 250 8.69 6.03 -7.47
N GLY A 251 7.56 6.70 -7.77
CA GLY A 251 6.41 6.11 -8.44
C GLY A 251 5.23 5.76 -7.52
N TRP A 252 5.18 6.26 -6.28
CA TRP A 252 4.06 6.02 -5.38
C TRP A 252 2.86 6.89 -5.73
N PHE A 253 1.71 6.26 -5.97
CA PHE A 253 0.41 6.91 -6.15
C PHE A 253 -0.38 6.79 -4.85
N SER A 254 -1.07 7.86 -4.48
CA SER A 254 -1.96 7.90 -3.32
C SER A 254 -3.40 8.09 -3.80
N CYS A 255 -4.32 7.33 -3.23
CA CYS A 255 -5.74 7.49 -3.50
C CYS A 255 -6.22 8.84 -2.98
N GLN A 256 -6.96 9.58 -3.81
CA GLN A 256 -7.55 10.88 -3.47
C GLN A 256 -8.89 10.76 -2.75
N GLY A 257 -9.32 9.53 -2.44
CA GLY A 257 -10.62 9.24 -1.84
C GLY A 257 -11.75 9.14 -2.88
N PRO A 258 -12.96 8.78 -2.42
CA PRO A 258 -14.20 9.00 -3.16
C PRO A 258 -14.38 10.45 -3.62
N PHE A 259 -15.22 10.67 -4.63
CA PHE A 259 -15.45 12.00 -5.22
C PHE A 259 -16.06 13.04 -4.26
N ASP A 260 -16.67 12.60 -3.16
CA ASP A 260 -17.42 13.39 -2.18
C ASP A 260 -16.67 13.63 -0.87
N VAL A 261 -15.40 13.23 -0.79
CA VAL A 261 -14.54 13.46 0.38
C VAL A 261 -13.18 14.00 -0.04
N ASP A 262 -12.52 14.71 0.88
CA ASP A 262 -11.24 15.34 0.60
C ASP A 262 -10.05 14.36 0.58
N ASP A 263 -10.18 13.22 1.28
CA ASP A 263 -9.09 12.27 1.48
C ASP A 263 -9.55 10.81 1.56
N CYS A 264 -8.64 9.90 1.20
CA CYS A 264 -8.85 8.46 1.38
C CYS A 264 -8.64 8.03 2.84
N ALA A 265 -9.72 7.73 3.57
CA ALA A 265 -9.65 7.26 4.97
C ALA A 265 -8.80 5.98 5.14
N SER A 266 -8.83 5.07 4.16
CA SER A 266 -8.04 3.85 4.16
C SER A 266 -6.57 4.06 3.74
N ARG A 267 -6.19 5.29 3.35
CA ARG A 267 -4.84 5.66 2.91
C ARG A 267 -4.28 4.71 1.83
N HIS A 268 -5.12 4.31 0.88
CA HIS A 268 -4.68 3.42 -0.18
C HIS A 268 -3.53 4.06 -0.96
N SER A 269 -2.48 3.28 -1.18
CA SER A 269 -1.34 3.64 -1.99
C SER A 269 -0.90 2.46 -2.86
N ILE A 270 -0.29 2.76 -4.00
CA ILE A 270 0.26 1.72 -4.88
C ILE A 270 1.49 2.26 -5.61
N ASN A 271 2.47 1.40 -5.83
CA ASN A 271 3.59 1.70 -6.71
C ASN A 271 3.59 0.72 -7.90
N PRO A 272 3.02 1.08 -9.07
CA PRO A 272 3.01 0.21 -10.23
C PRO A 272 4.41 -0.06 -10.81
N TYR A 273 5.44 0.65 -10.36
CA TYR A 273 6.83 0.39 -10.74
C TYR A 273 7.47 -0.74 -9.91
N SER A 274 6.87 -1.17 -8.81
CA SER A 274 7.51 -2.07 -7.84
C SER A 274 7.66 -3.50 -8.33
N ASN A 275 6.58 -4.10 -8.83
CA ASN A 275 6.52 -5.47 -9.31
C ASN A 275 5.38 -5.65 -10.34
N ARG A 276 5.33 -6.84 -10.94
CA ARG A 276 4.34 -7.21 -11.98
C ARG A 276 2.91 -7.14 -11.45
N GLU A 277 2.68 -7.65 -10.25
CA GLU A 277 1.37 -7.71 -9.59
C GLU A 277 0.83 -6.31 -9.34
N SER A 278 1.65 -5.39 -8.82
CA SER A 278 1.30 -3.99 -8.58
C SER A 278 0.98 -3.26 -9.88
N ARG A 279 1.74 -3.52 -10.95
CA ARG A 279 1.43 -2.99 -12.27
C ARG A 279 0.05 -3.47 -12.77
N VAL A 280 -0.28 -4.74 -12.58
CA VAL A 280 -1.58 -5.31 -12.98
C VAL A 280 -2.70 -4.74 -12.10
N LEU A 281 -2.52 -4.69 -10.78
CA LEU A 281 -3.48 -4.11 -9.83
C LEU A 281 -3.74 -2.63 -10.14
N PHE A 282 -2.75 -1.89 -10.61
CA PHE A 282 -2.94 -0.50 -11.00
C PHE A 282 -3.96 -0.33 -12.14
N SER A 283 -4.27 -1.38 -12.91
CA SER A 283 -5.36 -1.37 -13.89
C SER A 283 -6.76 -1.18 -13.27
N THR A 284 -6.93 -1.53 -11.99
CA THR A 284 -8.19 -1.35 -11.24
C THR A 284 -8.28 0.02 -10.57
N TRP A 285 -7.18 0.80 -10.54
CA TRP A 285 -7.19 2.17 -10.05
C TRP A 285 -7.75 3.10 -11.12
N ASN A 286 -8.78 3.86 -10.78
CA ASN A 286 -9.48 4.71 -11.73
C ASN A 286 -8.97 6.16 -11.73
N LEU A 287 -9.19 6.84 -12.85
CA LEU A 287 -9.17 8.30 -12.93
C LEU A 287 -10.64 8.75 -12.93
N ASP A 288 -11.25 8.75 -11.74
CA ASP A 288 -12.67 9.06 -11.60
C ASP A 288 -12.96 10.50 -12.02
N HIS A 289 -14.10 10.69 -12.70
CA HIS A 289 -14.52 11.99 -13.17
C HIS A 289 -15.41 12.65 -12.13
N VAL A 290 -14.93 13.75 -11.55
CA VAL A 290 -15.77 14.61 -10.70
C VAL A 290 -16.40 15.67 -11.58
N THR A 291 -17.69 15.51 -11.92
CA THR A 291 -18.47 16.57 -12.55
C THR A 291 -19.15 17.40 -11.47
N VAL A 292 -18.65 18.62 -11.24
CA VAL A 292 -19.40 19.60 -10.45
C VAL A 292 -20.55 20.06 -11.34
N VAL A 293 -21.75 19.55 -11.09
CA VAL A 293 -22.97 20.09 -11.70
C VAL A 293 -23.27 21.38 -10.94
N SER A 294 -22.94 22.51 -11.56
CA SER A 294 -23.33 23.86 -11.11
C SER A 294 -24.69 24.24 -11.65
#